data_AF-A0A2B7YVK1-F1
#
_entry.id   AF-A0A2B7YVK1-F1
#
_cell.length_a   1.000
_cell.length_b   1.000
_cell.length_c   1.000
_cell.angle_alpha   90.00
_cell.angle_beta   90.00
_cell.angle_gamma   90.00
#
_symmetry.space_group_name_H-M   'P 1'
#
loop_
_entity.id
_entity.type
_entity.pdbx_description
1 polymer ?
#
loop_
_entity_poly.entity_id
_entity_poly.type
_entity_poly.pdbx_seq_one_letter_code
_entity_poly.pdbx_strand_id
1 'polypeptide(L)'
;MQPTKEWIKKWEKVKDKLQPNSNLVNYFTLKEIAGKEIDVMDIGPCSIPTGEFLVGDPLVYLGSKYEKEYFQKIPIGEFKTEVCIVKASDEDCDRYAAVRLKFNNNEISYFEEAMKGIEDLEDVNEGDFFGFNVDAGLACICDKKLHNLYCEFYEKFTKENPDGNIYDDYFAKLFEESYKDNPKYQRDGGDWINWNIPNTNYHLPMFQSGFGDGAYPTYIAYDKDNNPCQLIIEFIDIELAYGKNNK
;
A
#
# COMPACT_ATOMS: atom_id res chain seq x y z
N MET A 1 5.82 18.91 0.36
CA MET A 1 6.50 20.06 1.03
C MET A 1 7.55 19.47 1.96
N GLN A 2 8.81 19.93 1.91
CA GLN A 2 9.87 19.31 2.71
C GLN A 2 9.63 19.52 4.22
N PRO A 3 9.86 18.50 5.07
CA PRO A 3 9.68 18.63 6.52
C PRO A 3 10.58 19.72 7.11
N THR A 4 10.13 20.36 8.19
CA THR A 4 10.97 21.36 8.87
C THR A 4 12.15 20.70 9.58
N LYS A 5 13.25 21.45 9.77
CA LYS A 5 14.41 20.94 10.55
C LYS A 5 14.04 20.56 11.98
N GLU A 6 13.04 21.22 12.57
CA GLU A 6 12.55 20.88 13.90
C GLU A 6 11.80 19.56 13.89
N TRP A 7 10.92 19.36 12.91
CA TRP A 7 10.17 18.10 12.75
C TRP A 7 11.13 16.93 12.54
N ILE A 8 12.14 17.06 11.67
CA ILE A 8 13.14 16.00 11.43
C ILE A 8 13.85 15.61 12.74
N LYS A 9 14.26 16.59 13.56
CA LYS A 9 14.89 16.32 14.86
C LYS A 9 13.97 15.64 15.87
N LYS A 10 12.66 15.83 15.76
CA LYS A 10 11.67 15.12 16.58
C LYS A 10 11.50 13.69 16.05
N TRP A 11 11.35 13.53 14.74
CA TRP A 11 11.22 12.24 14.07
C TRP A 11 12.41 11.32 14.33
N GLU A 12 13.64 11.81 14.21
CA GLU A 12 14.87 11.06 14.51
C GLU A 12 14.91 10.47 15.93
N LYS A 13 14.18 11.05 16.90
CA LYS A 13 14.13 10.56 18.28
C LYS A 13 13.06 9.48 18.52
N VAL A 14 12.08 9.37 17.63
CA VAL A 14 10.92 8.49 17.82
C VAL A 14 10.77 7.43 16.72
N LYS A 15 11.46 7.58 15.58
CA LYS A 15 11.32 6.67 14.42
C LYS A 15 11.59 5.20 14.73
N ASP A 16 12.43 4.91 15.73
CA ASP A 16 12.74 3.54 16.14
C ASP A 16 11.56 2.86 16.85
N LYS A 17 10.58 3.63 17.34
CA LYS A 17 9.33 3.11 17.93
C LYS A 17 8.24 2.84 16.88
N LEU A 18 8.42 3.39 15.68
CA LEU A 18 7.52 3.29 14.53
C LEU A 18 7.96 2.16 13.58
N GLN A 19 8.60 1.11 14.12
CA GLN A 19 8.90 -0.10 13.38
C GLN A 19 7.63 -0.95 13.26
N PRO A 20 7.51 -1.82 12.24
CA PRO A 20 6.45 -2.82 12.24
C PRO A 20 6.60 -3.75 13.47
N ASN A 21 5.49 -4.08 14.11
CA ASN A 21 5.48 -5.03 15.24
C ASN A 21 5.90 -6.44 14.79
N SER A 22 5.49 -6.81 13.58
CA SER A 22 5.76 -8.10 12.97
C SER A 22 6.93 -8.04 11.98
N ASN A 23 7.64 -9.15 11.81
CA ASN A 23 8.72 -9.21 10.82
C ASN A 23 8.12 -9.34 9.41
N LEU A 24 7.89 -8.21 8.75
CA LEU A 24 7.27 -8.16 7.42
C LEU A 24 8.04 -8.90 6.32
N VAL A 25 9.31 -9.27 6.54
CA VAL A 25 10.03 -10.16 5.61
C VAL A 25 9.38 -11.55 5.56
N ASN A 26 8.87 -12.03 6.69
CA ASN A 26 8.24 -13.35 6.80
C ASN A 26 7.00 -13.48 5.92
N TYR A 27 6.27 -12.38 5.72
CA TYR A 27 5.01 -12.32 4.96
C TYR A 27 5.21 -12.68 3.49
N PHE A 28 6.44 -12.60 3.00
CA PHE A 28 6.78 -12.89 1.62
C PHE A 28 7.82 -14.00 1.46
N THR A 29 8.15 -14.72 2.54
CA THR A 29 9.19 -15.77 2.53
C THR A 29 8.75 -17.05 3.22
N LEU A 30 7.87 -16.96 4.23
CA LEU A 30 7.27 -18.13 4.88
C LEU A 30 6.02 -18.58 4.12
N LYS A 31 5.55 -19.78 4.48
CA LYS A 31 4.29 -20.37 3.96
C LYS A 31 3.20 -20.42 5.02
N GLU A 32 3.53 -20.13 6.27
CA GLU A 32 2.60 -20.13 7.38
C GLU A 32 3.08 -19.12 8.43
N ILE A 33 2.16 -18.33 8.97
CA ILE A 33 2.38 -17.42 10.11
C ILE A 33 1.19 -17.58 11.06
N ALA A 34 1.45 -17.72 12.36
CA ALA A 34 0.42 -17.87 13.39
C ALA A 34 -0.61 -18.99 13.13
N GLY A 35 -0.21 -20.08 12.46
CA GLY A 35 -1.11 -21.19 12.10
C GLY A 35 -2.03 -20.90 10.91
N LYS A 36 -1.81 -19.80 10.18
CA LYS A 36 -2.48 -19.47 8.93
C LYS A 36 -1.53 -19.72 7.76
N GLU A 37 -1.98 -20.51 6.79
CA GLU A 37 -1.27 -20.66 5.53
C GLU A 37 -1.29 -19.34 4.77
N ILE A 38 -0.14 -18.94 4.24
CA ILE A 38 0.02 -17.73 3.43
C ILE A 38 0.56 -18.09 2.03
N ASP A 39 0.24 -17.24 1.05
CA ASP A 39 0.79 -17.31 -0.30
C ASP A 39 1.17 -15.91 -0.79
N VAL A 40 1.91 -15.83 -1.90
CA VAL A 40 2.28 -14.56 -2.54
C VAL A 40 1.79 -14.54 -3.98
N MET A 41 1.13 -13.45 -4.36
CA MET A 41 0.65 -13.21 -5.73
C MET A 41 1.33 -11.97 -6.33
N ASP A 42 1.81 -12.08 -7.56
CA ASP A 42 2.31 -10.96 -8.35
C ASP A 42 1.11 -10.37 -9.14
N ILE A 43 0.77 -9.10 -8.88
CA ILE A 43 -0.32 -8.39 -9.57
C ILE A 43 0.20 -7.45 -10.65
N GLY A 44 1.45 -7.62 -11.07
CA GLY A 44 2.07 -6.89 -12.17
C GLY A 44 2.86 -5.65 -11.74
N PRO A 45 3.31 -4.84 -12.72
CA PRO A 45 4.21 -3.73 -12.48
C PRO A 45 3.53 -2.54 -11.78
N CYS A 46 4.32 -1.78 -11.04
CA CYS A 46 4.00 -0.44 -10.54
C CYS A 46 5.06 0.52 -11.09
N SER A 47 4.63 1.56 -11.80
CA SER A 47 5.56 2.51 -12.41
C SER A 47 5.91 3.64 -11.44
N ILE A 48 7.20 3.80 -11.14
CA ILE A 48 7.75 4.81 -10.23
C ILE A 48 8.74 5.71 -10.98
N PRO A 49 8.28 6.64 -11.84
CA PRO A 49 9.16 7.47 -12.67
C PRO A 49 9.89 8.60 -11.93
N THR A 50 9.48 8.97 -10.72
CA THR A 50 10.08 10.10 -9.96
C THR A 50 10.70 9.68 -8.63
N GLY A 51 10.26 8.56 -8.06
CA GLY A 51 10.68 8.09 -6.74
C GLY A 51 10.04 8.86 -5.58
N GLU A 52 9.25 9.90 -5.88
CA GLU A 52 8.35 10.55 -4.93
C GLU A 52 7.02 9.80 -4.97
N PHE A 53 6.50 9.41 -3.81
CA PHE A 53 5.36 8.49 -3.76
C PHE A 53 4.40 8.85 -2.63
N LEU A 54 3.18 8.35 -2.75
CA LEU A 54 2.11 8.41 -1.76
C LEU A 54 1.35 7.08 -1.80
N VAL A 55 0.64 6.82 -0.72
CA VAL A 55 -0.28 5.70 -0.60
C VAL A 55 -1.62 6.26 -0.17
N GLY A 56 -2.70 5.70 -0.70
CA GLY A 56 -4.05 6.16 -0.40
C GLY A 56 -5.12 5.32 -1.06
N ASP A 57 -6.35 5.53 -0.61
CA ASP A 57 -7.53 5.07 -1.31
C ASP A 57 -7.66 5.77 -2.68
N PRO A 58 -7.64 5.01 -3.79
CA PRO A 58 -7.72 5.60 -5.12
C PRO A 58 -9.07 6.29 -5.37
N LEU A 59 -10.17 5.80 -4.78
CA LEU A 59 -11.51 6.32 -5.03
C LEU A 59 -11.84 7.54 -4.18
N VAL A 60 -11.28 7.62 -2.96
CA VAL A 60 -11.63 8.67 -1.99
C VAL A 60 -10.61 9.79 -1.93
N TYR A 61 -9.31 9.45 -1.87
CA TYR A 61 -8.27 10.45 -1.58
C TYR A 61 -7.42 10.80 -2.80
N LEU A 62 -7.10 9.84 -3.67
CA LEU A 62 -6.15 10.06 -4.78
C LEU A 62 -6.63 11.06 -5.85
N GLY A 63 -7.93 11.32 -5.95
CA GLY A 63 -8.48 12.34 -6.86
C GLY A 63 -8.14 13.78 -6.46
N SER A 64 -7.59 13.99 -5.26
CA SER A 64 -7.24 15.31 -4.75
C SER A 64 -5.77 15.65 -5.02
N LYS A 65 -5.53 16.68 -5.84
CA LYS A 65 -4.18 17.24 -6.10
C LYS A 65 -3.42 17.72 -4.85
N TYR A 66 -4.12 17.84 -3.73
CA TYR A 66 -3.55 18.24 -2.45
C TYR A 66 -3.02 17.07 -1.62
N GLU A 67 -3.26 15.82 -2.04
CA GLU A 67 -2.66 14.67 -1.40
C GLU A 67 -1.14 14.76 -1.47
N LYS A 68 -0.55 14.61 -0.28
CA LYS A 68 0.89 14.81 -0.06
C LYS A 68 1.63 13.50 -0.23
N GLU A 69 2.71 13.60 -0.99
CA GLU A 69 3.78 12.60 -1.01
C GLU A 69 4.42 12.42 0.37
N TYR A 70 4.91 11.22 0.63
CA TYR A 70 5.84 10.96 1.71
C TYR A 70 7.15 11.71 1.45
N PHE A 71 7.85 12.13 2.52
CA PHE A 71 9.09 12.88 2.39
C PHE A 71 10.28 11.98 2.00
N GLN A 72 10.23 10.70 2.39
CA GLN A 72 11.19 9.71 1.93
C GLN A 72 11.02 9.43 0.42
N LYS A 73 12.10 9.04 -0.24
CA LYS A 73 12.09 8.65 -1.65
C LYS A 73 12.36 7.16 -1.81
N ILE A 74 11.74 6.58 -2.83
CA ILE A 74 11.96 5.19 -3.27
C ILE A 74 12.70 5.16 -4.62
N PRO A 75 13.31 4.02 -5.00
CA PRO A 75 14.00 3.89 -6.28
C PRO A 75 13.10 4.19 -7.48
N ILE A 76 13.68 4.76 -8.53
CA ILE A 76 12.99 5.04 -9.79
C ILE A 76 13.03 3.79 -10.68
N GLY A 77 11.90 3.41 -11.26
CA GLY A 77 11.81 2.25 -12.15
C GLY A 77 10.41 1.67 -12.27
N GLU A 78 10.33 0.44 -12.75
CA GLU A 78 9.12 -0.37 -12.72
C GLU A 78 9.36 -1.57 -11.82
N PHE A 79 8.51 -1.74 -10.81
CA PHE A 79 8.70 -2.76 -9.79
C PHE A 79 7.49 -3.67 -9.72
N LYS A 80 7.73 -4.95 -9.45
CA LYS A 80 6.64 -5.91 -9.24
C LYS A 80 5.88 -5.57 -7.98
N THR A 81 4.56 -5.66 -8.07
CA THR A 81 3.65 -5.51 -6.94
C THR A 81 3.28 -6.89 -6.44
N GLU A 82 3.76 -7.24 -5.26
CA GLU A 82 3.53 -8.55 -4.65
C GLU A 82 2.57 -8.41 -3.47
N VAL A 83 1.55 -9.24 -3.44
CA VAL A 83 0.52 -9.29 -2.40
C VAL A 83 0.77 -10.53 -1.55
N CYS A 84 0.83 -10.36 -0.23
CA CYS A 84 0.77 -11.44 0.74
C CYS A 84 -0.69 -11.76 1.07
N ILE A 85 -1.08 -13.02 0.86
CA ILE A 85 -2.43 -13.51 1.07
C ILE A 85 -2.43 -14.41 2.30
N VAL A 86 -3.33 -14.14 3.24
CA VAL A 86 -3.75 -15.10 4.26
C VAL A 86 -4.86 -15.95 3.69
N LYS A 87 -4.64 -17.25 3.61
CA LYS A 87 -5.64 -18.18 3.08
C LYS A 87 -6.78 -18.35 4.08
N ALA A 88 -8.00 -18.38 3.57
CA ALA A 88 -9.16 -18.74 4.37
C ALA A 88 -8.99 -20.16 4.92
N SER A 89 -9.34 -20.37 6.20
CA SER A 89 -9.34 -21.71 6.79
C SER A 89 -10.69 -22.43 6.68
N ASP A 90 -11.80 -21.69 6.45
CA ASP A 90 -13.19 -22.19 6.43
C ASP A 90 -14.10 -21.32 5.52
N GLU A 91 -15.33 -20.98 5.94
CA GLU A 91 -16.33 -20.14 5.21
C GLU A 91 -15.93 -18.66 5.01
N ASP A 92 -14.70 -18.27 5.37
CA ASP A 92 -14.18 -16.93 5.11
C ASP A 92 -13.58 -16.85 3.69
N CYS A 93 -13.26 -15.65 3.24
CA CYS A 93 -12.51 -15.42 2.00
C CYS A 93 -11.05 -15.10 2.29
N ASP A 94 -10.19 -15.34 1.31
CA ASP A 94 -8.77 -14.99 1.38
C ASP A 94 -8.60 -13.49 1.63
N ARG A 95 -7.55 -13.10 2.38
CA ARG A 95 -7.32 -11.70 2.78
C ARG A 95 -5.94 -11.23 2.37
N TYR A 96 -5.84 -9.98 1.91
CA TYR A 96 -4.55 -9.35 1.63
C TYR A 96 -3.97 -8.79 2.93
N ALA A 97 -2.96 -9.47 3.47
CA ALA A 97 -2.33 -9.06 4.73
C ALA A 97 -1.28 -7.96 4.52
N ALA A 98 -0.59 -7.97 3.39
CA ALA A 98 0.38 -6.94 3.05
C ALA A 98 0.58 -6.84 1.53
N VAL A 99 1.02 -5.68 1.06
CA VAL A 99 1.42 -5.47 -0.34
C VAL A 99 2.78 -4.80 -0.39
N ARG A 100 3.68 -5.28 -1.25
CA ARG A 100 5.01 -4.69 -1.41
C ARG A 100 5.39 -4.36 -2.84
N LEU A 101 6.29 -3.38 -2.95
CA LEU A 101 7.20 -3.23 -4.09
C LEU A 101 8.60 -3.69 -3.67
N LYS A 102 9.19 -4.61 -4.44
CA LYS A 102 10.55 -5.09 -4.20
C LYS A 102 11.53 -4.42 -5.16
N PHE A 103 12.47 -3.62 -4.63
CA PHE A 103 13.41 -2.85 -5.44
C PHE A 103 14.71 -3.60 -5.74
N ASN A 104 15.18 -4.42 -4.81
CA ASN A 104 16.40 -5.22 -4.94
C ASN A 104 16.36 -6.47 -4.04
N ASN A 105 17.46 -7.24 -4.01
CA ASN A 105 17.61 -8.46 -3.22
C ASN A 105 18.60 -8.29 -2.04
N ASN A 106 18.89 -7.06 -1.64
CA ASN A 106 19.79 -6.82 -0.51
C ASN A 106 19.14 -7.34 0.79
N GLU A 107 19.98 -7.69 1.76
CA GLU A 107 19.52 -8.09 3.09
C GLU A 107 18.94 -6.87 3.82
N ILE A 108 17.72 -7.02 4.32
CA ILE A 108 17.03 -5.96 5.08
C ILE A 108 17.65 -5.88 6.46
N SER A 109 18.04 -4.67 6.87
CA SER A 109 18.63 -4.38 8.17
C SER A 109 17.65 -3.72 9.14
N TYR A 110 16.76 -2.84 8.65
CA TYR A 110 15.76 -2.15 9.48
C TYR A 110 14.62 -1.61 8.60
N PHE A 111 13.52 -1.19 9.22
CA PHE A 111 12.40 -0.53 8.55
C PHE A 111 12.32 0.94 8.98
N GLU A 112 11.61 1.78 8.25
CA GLU A 112 11.11 3.07 8.75
C GLU A 112 9.68 3.26 8.24
N GLU A 113 8.79 3.77 9.09
CA GLU A 113 7.48 4.21 8.61
C GLU A 113 7.63 5.37 7.61
N ALA A 114 6.88 5.32 6.52
CA ALA A 114 6.79 6.39 5.55
C ALA A 114 5.99 7.57 6.14
N MET A 115 6.57 8.77 6.13
CA MET A 115 6.00 9.96 6.78
C MET A 115 5.83 11.10 5.78
N LYS A 116 4.78 11.91 5.94
CA LYS A 116 4.50 13.12 5.15
C LYS A 116 5.24 14.34 5.70
N GLY A 117 5.87 14.25 6.86
CA GLY A 117 6.63 15.34 7.49
C GLY A 117 5.75 16.36 8.21
N ILE A 118 4.53 15.95 8.55
CA ILE A 118 3.48 16.78 9.16
C ILE A 118 2.78 16.08 10.33
N GLU A 119 3.15 14.83 10.59
CA GLU A 119 2.63 14.02 11.67
C GLU A 119 2.93 14.66 13.02
N ASP A 120 2.00 14.48 13.96
CA ASP A 120 2.18 14.88 15.35
C ASP A 120 3.01 13.84 16.08
N LEU A 121 4.24 14.20 16.46
CA LEU A 121 5.22 13.30 17.05
C LEU A 121 5.25 13.38 18.58
N GLU A 122 4.25 14.01 19.20
CA GLU A 122 4.08 13.99 20.66
C GLU A 122 3.59 12.62 21.13
N ASP A 123 4.13 12.15 22.26
CA ASP A 123 3.72 10.92 22.95
C ASP A 123 3.74 9.61 22.13
N VAL A 124 4.56 9.51 21.08
CA VAL A 124 4.77 8.27 20.31
C VAL A 124 5.33 7.14 21.19
N ASN A 125 4.61 6.01 21.23
CA ASN A 125 4.96 4.78 21.96
C ASN A 125 5.36 3.65 21.00
N GLU A 126 5.94 2.60 21.57
CA GLU A 126 6.26 1.38 20.82
C GLU A 126 4.98 0.75 20.27
N GLY A 127 4.98 0.45 18.96
CA GLY A 127 3.85 -0.16 18.27
C GLY A 127 2.78 0.83 17.79
N ASP A 128 2.97 2.14 18.04
CA ASP A 128 2.17 3.18 17.40
C ASP A 128 2.54 3.30 15.91
N PHE A 129 1.60 3.78 15.09
CA PHE A 129 1.82 4.12 13.69
C PHE A 129 0.91 5.29 13.27
N PHE A 130 1.22 5.95 12.16
CA PHE A 130 0.42 7.02 11.58
C PHE A 130 -0.41 6.55 10.38
N GLY A 131 0.25 5.87 9.42
CA GLY A 131 -0.39 5.27 8.26
C GLY A 131 -1.13 6.21 7.30
N PHE A 132 -1.98 5.61 6.48
CA PHE A 132 -2.91 6.29 5.56
C PHE A 132 -4.32 5.72 5.75
N ASN A 133 -5.33 6.53 5.40
CA ASN A 133 -6.73 6.12 5.53
C ASN A 133 -7.24 5.44 4.26
N VAL A 134 -8.15 4.48 4.46
CA VAL A 134 -8.96 3.81 3.44
C VAL A 134 -10.43 3.95 3.80
N ASP A 135 -11.26 4.28 2.81
CA ASP A 135 -12.68 4.62 3.02
C ASP A 135 -13.60 4.11 1.87
N ALA A 136 -13.04 3.32 0.95
CA ALA A 136 -13.75 2.54 -0.05
C ALA A 136 -13.18 1.12 -0.17
N GLY A 137 -12.49 0.63 0.87
CA GLY A 137 -11.88 -0.70 0.93
C GLY A 137 -10.75 -0.94 -0.08
N LEU A 138 -10.20 0.10 -0.69
CA LEU A 138 -9.12 0.02 -1.69
C LEU A 138 -7.90 0.82 -1.26
N ALA A 139 -6.73 0.39 -1.73
CA ALA A 139 -5.47 1.06 -1.57
C ALA A 139 -4.65 1.01 -2.87
N CYS A 140 -3.74 1.96 -3.03
CA CYS A 140 -2.77 1.97 -4.11
C CYS A 140 -1.41 2.54 -3.65
N ILE A 141 -0.33 2.10 -4.30
CA ILE A 141 0.98 2.75 -4.22
C ILE A 141 1.14 3.59 -5.48
N CYS A 142 1.28 4.92 -5.31
CA CYS A 142 1.25 5.86 -6.42
C CYS A 142 2.46 6.79 -6.42
N ASP A 143 3.19 6.84 -7.54
CA ASP A 143 4.23 7.85 -7.75
C ASP A 143 3.62 9.23 -8.01
N LYS A 144 4.32 10.31 -7.65
CA LYS A 144 3.81 11.68 -7.75
C LYS A 144 3.41 12.06 -9.17
N LYS A 145 4.12 11.58 -10.20
CA LYS A 145 3.74 11.82 -11.60
C LYS A 145 2.44 11.10 -11.95
N LEU A 146 2.29 9.85 -11.51
CA LEU A 146 1.07 9.07 -11.73
C LEU A 146 -0.11 9.71 -11.00
N HIS A 147 0.08 10.26 -9.81
CA HIS A 147 -0.96 10.98 -9.07
C HIS A 147 -1.46 12.22 -9.81
N ASN A 148 -0.56 13.00 -10.44
CA ASN A 148 -0.99 14.13 -11.27
C ASN A 148 -1.84 13.65 -12.47
N LEU A 149 -1.43 12.57 -13.14
CA LEU A 149 -2.19 11.99 -14.24
C LEU A 149 -3.55 11.40 -13.77
N TYR A 150 -3.58 10.80 -12.58
CA TYR A 150 -4.82 10.33 -11.96
C TYR A 150 -5.77 11.50 -11.68
N CYS A 151 -5.27 12.60 -11.12
CA CYS A 151 -6.07 13.81 -10.90
C CYS A 151 -6.63 14.38 -12.21
N GLU A 152 -5.83 14.44 -13.28
CA GLU A 152 -6.29 14.88 -14.61
C GLU A 152 -7.38 13.95 -15.17
N PHE A 153 -7.20 12.64 -15.03
CA PHE A 153 -8.21 11.64 -15.39
C PHE A 153 -9.50 11.82 -14.58
N TYR A 154 -9.38 11.96 -13.26
CA TYR A 154 -10.51 12.11 -12.34
C TYR A 154 -11.30 13.40 -12.62
N GLU A 155 -10.62 14.54 -12.81
CA GLU A 155 -11.26 15.81 -13.17
C GLU A 155 -11.99 15.71 -14.52
N LYS A 156 -11.38 15.05 -15.51
CA LYS A 156 -12.03 14.82 -16.80
C LYS A 156 -13.27 13.94 -16.65
N PHE A 157 -13.14 12.81 -15.94
CA PHE A 157 -14.23 11.86 -15.74
C PHE A 157 -15.42 12.52 -15.05
N THR A 158 -15.20 13.25 -13.96
CA THR A 158 -16.25 13.94 -13.20
C THR A 158 -16.94 15.04 -14.01
N LYS A 159 -16.20 15.75 -14.88
CA LYS A 159 -16.79 16.74 -15.79
C LYS A 159 -17.66 16.10 -16.87
N GLU A 160 -17.26 14.95 -17.38
CA GLU A 160 -17.99 14.21 -18.43
C GLU A 160 -19.18 13.43 -17.86
N ASN A 161 -19.14 13.06 -16.57
CA ASN A 161 -20.14 12.26 -15.87
C ASN A 161 -20.56 12.94 -14.55
N PRO A 162 -21.28 14.08 -14.61
CA PRO A 162 -21.58 14.89 -13.41
C PRO A 162 -22.45 14.18 -12.38
N ASP A 163 -23.29 13.23 -12.81
CA ASP A 163 -24.15 12.40 -11.94
C ASP A 163 -23.61 10.97 -11.78
N GLY A 164 -22.41 10.70 -12.32
CA GLY A 164 -21.80 9.37 -12.33
C GLY A 164 -20.99 9.05 -11.09
N ASN A 165 -20.75 7.78 -10.87
CA ASN A 165 -19.87 7.24 -9.85
C ASN A 165 -18.66 6.60 -10.53
N ILE A 166 -17.44 7.07 -10.20
CA ILE A 166 -16.22 6.58 -10.85
C ILE A 166 -15.98 5.08 -10.66
N TYR A 167 -16.43 4.51 -9.54
CA TYR A 167 -16.34 3.08 -9.35
C TYR A 167 -17.35 2.36 -10.26
N ASP A 168 -18.65 2.63 -10.08
CA ASP A 168 -19.70 1.90 -10.80
C ASP A 168 -19.61 2.07 -12.33
N ASP A 169 -19.31 3.28 -12.79
CA ASP A 169 -19.32 3.62 -14.21
C ASP A 169 -17.99 3.36 -14.93
N TYR A 170 -16.88 3.18 -14.20
CA TYR A 170 -15.55 2.97 -14.80
C TYR A 170 -14.78 1.78 -14.20
N PHE A 171 -14.48 1.79 -12.90
CA PHE A 171 -13.59 0.78 -12.32
C PHE A 171 -14.25 -0.58 -12.11
N ALA A 172 -15.54 -0.67 -11.78
CA ALA A 172 -16.22 -1.92 -11.44
C ALA A 172 -16.07 -2.99 -12.54
N LYS A 173 -16.19 -2.58 -13.81
CA LYS A 173 -15.97 -3.47 -14.96
C LYS A 173 -14.53 -3.98 -15.04
N LEU A 174 -13.53 -3.15 -14.74
CA LEU A 174 -12.12 -3.54 -14.77
C LEU A 174 -11.80 -4.53 -13.65
N PHE A 175 -12.37 -4.36 -12.46
CA PHE A 175 -12.25 -5.31 -11.36
C PHE A 175 -12.95 -6.65 -11.70
N GLU A 176 -14.15 -6.61 -12.30
CA GLU A 176 -14.84 -7.82 -12.75
C GLU A 176 -14.05 -8.58 -13.83
N GLU A 177 -13.44 -7.87 -14.78
CA GLU A 177 -12.55 -8.45 -15.79
C GLU A 177 -11.29 -9.06 -15.15
N SER A 178 -10.69 -8.38 -14.17
CA SER A 178 -9.55 -8.91 -13.41
C SER A 178 -9.89 -10.23 -12.71
N TYR A 179 -11.07 -10.32 -12.09
CA TYR A 179 -11.54 -11.56 -11.46
C TYR A 179 -11.73 -12.69 -12.48
N LYS A 180 -12.34 -12.40 -13.63
CA LYS A 180 -12.56 -13.39 -14.70
C LYS A 180 -11.24 -13.97 -15.22
N ASP A 181 -10.24 -13.12 -15.38
CA ASP A 181 -8.94 -13.52 -15.90
C ASP A 181 -8.05 -14.18 -14.83
N ASN A 182 -8.20 -13.78 -13.56
CA ASN A 182 -7.34 -14.19 -12.45
C ASN A 182 -8.15 -14.50 -11.17
N PRO A 183 -9.00 -15.53 -11.14
CA PRO A 183 -9.96 -15.73 -10.04
C PRO A 183 -9.32 -16.12 -8.69
N LYS A 184 -8.05 -16.52 -8.69
CA LYS A 184 -7.35 -16.96 -7.48
C LYS A 184 -7.18 -15.80 -6.50
N TYR A 185 -7.56 -16.03 -5.24
CA TYR A 185 -7.43 -15.07 -4.14
C TYR A 185 -8.22 -13.77 -4.33
N GLN A 186 -9.29 -13.81 -5.12
CA GLN A 186 -10.21 -12.69 -5.34
C GLN A 186 -11.64 -13.12 -5.02
N ARG A 187 -12.44 -12.19 -4.49
CA ARG A 187 -13.89 -12.31 -4.30
C ARG A 187 -14.63 -12.04 -5.61
N ASP A 188 -15.89 -12.48 -5.63
CA ASP A 188 -16.84 -12.20 -6.71
C ASP A 188 -17.04 -10.68 -6.84
N GLY A 189 -16.41 -10.08 -7.84
CA GLY A 189 -16.38 -8.62 -8.07
C GLY A 189 -14.98 -8.07 -8.36
N GLY A 190 -13.93 -8.82 -8.00
CA GLY A 190 -12.53 -8.43 -8.18
C GLY A 190 -11.99 -7.65 -6.98
N ASP A 191 -10.77 -8.01 -6.56
CA ASP A 191 -10.08 -7.43 -5.41
C ASP A 191 -8.82 -6.67 -5.79
N TRP A 192 -8.38 -6.75 -7.05
CA TRP A 192 -7.27 -5.95 -7.54
C TRP A 192 -7.36 -5.69 -9.04
N ILE A 193 -6.72 -4.60 -9.48
CA ILE A 193 -6.42 -4.32 -10.88
C ILE A 193 -5.00 -3.77 -11.01
N ASN A 194 -4.36 -4.04 -12.14
CA ASN A 194 -3.17 -3.32 -12.57
C ASN A 194 -3.57 -2.28 -13.61
N TRP A 195 -4.02 -1.12 -13.15
CA TRP A 195 -4.65 -0.14 -14.02
C TRP A 195 -3.60 0.59 -14.87
N ASN A 196 -3.80 0.58 -16.17
CA ASN A 196 -3.02 1.41 -17.09
C ASN A 196 -3.64 2.80 -17.14
N ILE A 197 -2.89 3.82 -16.74
CA ILE A 197 -3.38 5.20 -16.78
C ILE A 197 -3.65 5.59 -18.25
N PRO A 198 -4.86 6.07 -18.61
CA PRO A 198 -5.25 6.35 -19.98
C PRO A 198 -4.24 7.23 -20.73
N ASN A 199 -3.96 6.85 -21.99
CA ASN A 199 -3.00 7.52 -22.88
C ASN A 199 -1.54 7.49 -22.40
N THR A 200 -1.20 6.55 -21.51
CA THR A 200 0.17 6.32 -21.05
C THR A 200 0.49 4.82 -21.02
N ASN A 201 1.74 4.48 -20.74
CA ASN A 201 2.17 3.12 -20.41
C ASN A 201 2.46 2.97 -18.91
N TYR A 202 1.91 3.85 -18.06
CA TYR A 202 2.14 3.81 -16.63
C TYR A 202 1.11 2.92 -15.93
N HIS A 203 1.63 2.08 -15.03
CA HIS A 203 0.89 1.11 -14.28
C HIS A 203 0.67 1.58 -12.84
N LEU A 204 -0.60 1.64 -12.43
CA LEU A 204 -1.05 1.99 -11.08
C LEU A 204 -1.83 0.80 -10.50
N PRO A 205 -1.20 -0.02 -9.64
CA PRO A 205 -1.92 -1.12 -8.98
C PRO A 205 -2.92 -0.55 -7.96
N MET A 206 -4.14 -1.08 -8.00
CA MET A 206 -5.18 -0.84 -6.99
C MET A 206 -5.62 -2.18 -6.44
N PHE A 207 -5.75 -2.29 -5.13
CA PHE A 207 -5.99 -3.56 -4.46
C PHE A 207 -6.78 -3.36 -3.17
N GLN A 208 -7.48 -4.40 -2.74
CA GLN A 208 -8.24 -4.38 -1.51
C GLN A 208 -7.34 -4.23 -0.28
N SER A 209 -7.78 -3.45 0.70
CA SER A 209 -7.14 -3.31 2.01
C SER A 209 -7.66 -4.33 3.00
N GLY A 210 -6.84 -5.31 3.41
CA GLY A 210 -7.08 -6.21 4.56
C GLY A 210 -8.54 -6.55 4.87
N PHE A 211 -9.08 -5.93 5.92
CA PHE A 211 -10.48 -6.10 6.36
C PHE A 211 -11.45 -5.03 5.85
N GLY A 212 -10.99 -4.07 5.05
CA GLY A 212 -11.78 -2.98 4.48
C GLY A 212 -11.24 -1.61 4.89
N ASP A 213 -12.15 -0.71 5.25
CA ASP A 213 -11.82 0.65 5.67
C ASP A 213 -11.03 0.67 6.98
N GLY A 214 -10.15 1.67 7.12
CA GLY A 214 -9.27 1.77 8.28
C GLY A 214 -8.04 2.64 8.04
N ALA A 215 -7.12 2.61 9.00
CA ALA A 215 -5.82 3.25 8.89
C ALA A 215 -4.73 2.18 8.86
N TYR A 216 -3.80 2.29 7.91
CA TYR A 216 -2.80 1.26 7.64
C TYR A 216 -1.40 1.85 7.52
N PRO A 217 -0.39 1.29 8.20
CA PRO A 217 0.98 1.78 8.10
C PRO A 217 1.61 1.42 6.76
N THR A 218 2.61 2.21 6.39
CA THR A 218 3.46 1.95 5.21
C THR A 218 4.91 2.06 5.65
N TYR A 219 5.72 1.05 5.32
CA TYR A 219 7.11 0.95 5.74
C TYR A 219 8.06 0.87 4.55
N ILE A 220 9.21 1.51 4.68
CA ILE A 220 10.35 1.34 3.77
C ILE A 220 11.38 0.47 4.49
N ALA A 221 11.76 -0.64 3.87
CA ALA A 221 12.83 -1.51 4.35
C ALA A 221 14.18 -1.02 3.79
N TYR A 222 15.21 -0.95 4.63
CA TYR A 222 16.55 -0.50 4.25
C TYR A 222 17.61 -1.57 4.50
N ASP A 223 18.67 -1.57 3.69
CA ASP A 223 19.88 -2.36 3.98
C ASP A 223 20.82 -1.63 4.96
N LYS A 224 21.92 -2.29 5.33
CA LYS A 224 22.94 -1.75 6.25
C LYS A 224 23.62 -0.46 5.75
N ASP A 225 23.53 -0.17 4.45
CA ASP A 225 24.13 0.99 3.81
C ASP A 225 23.08 2.11 3.56
N ASN A 226 21.87 1.96 4.13
CA ASN A 226 20.71 2.84 4.03
C ASN A 226 20.10 2.94 2.62
N ASN A 227 20.23 1.90 1.80
CA ASN A 227 19.54 1.84 0.51
C ASN A 227 18.13 1.26 0.67
N PRO A 228 17.07 1.87 0.09
CA PRO A 228 15.75 1.28 0.08
C PRO A 228 15.74 -0.08 -0.65
N CYS A 229 15.22 -1.10 0.02
CA CYS A 229 15.13 -2.47 -0.48
C CYS A 229 13.70 -2.79 -0.94
N GLN A 230 12.71 -2.40 -0.13
CA GLN A 230 11.29 -2.69 -0.36
C GLN A 230 10.42 -1.57 0.22
N LEU A 231 9.25 -1.35 -0.38
CA LEU A 231 8.16 -0.58 0.21
C LEU A 231 7.03 -1.55 0.53
N ILE A 232 6.46 -1.51 1.74
CA ILE A 232 5.44 -2.46 2.20
C ILE A 232 4.30 -1.70 2.86
N ILE A 233 3.06 -1.99 2.44
CA ILE A 233 1.85 -1.64 3.18
C ILE A 233 1.46 -2.87 4.01
N GLU A 234 1.26 -2.69 5.31
CA GLU A 234 0.73 -3.74 6.18
C GLU A 234 -0.77 -3.46 6.43
N PHE A 235 -1.62 -4.41 6.05
CA PHE A 235 -3.06 -4.34 6.27
C PHE A 235 -3.52 -5.16 7.46
N ILE A 236 -2.85 -6.29 7.71
CA ILE A 236 -3.18 -7.21 8.79
C ILE A 236 -1.87 -7.64 9.43
N ASP A 237 -1.68 -7.28 10.70
CA ASP A 237 -0.71 -7.94 11.56
C ASP A 237 -1.23 -9.36 11.84
N ILE A 238 -0.74 -10.35 11.09
CA ILE A 238 -1.17 -11.75 11.10
C ILE A 238 -0.93 -12.36 12.48
N GLU A 239 0.21 -12.09 13.10
CA GLU A 239 0.54 -12.55 14.43
C GLU A 239 -0.44 -12.00 15.48
N LEU A 240 -0.78 -10.72 15.40
CA LEU A 240 -1.77 -10.12 16.31
C LEU A 240 -3.19 -10.60 16.04
N ALA A 241 -3.58 -10.72 14.76
CA ALA A 241 -4.93 -11.05 14.34
C ALA A 241 -5.27 -12.53 14.54
N TYR A 242 -4.31 -13.44 14.31
CA TYR A 242 -4.55 -14.89 14.32
C TYR A 242 -3.70 -15.65 15.32
N GLY A 243 -2.72 -15.01 15.94
CA GLY A 243 -1.95 -15.61 17.02
C GLY A 243 -2.86 -16.12 18.12
N LYS A 244 -2.61 -17.33 18.60
CA LYS A 244 -3.22 -17.81 19.84
C LYS A 244 -2.73 -16.92 20.96
N ASN A 245 -3.51 -15.92 21.31
CA ASN A 245 -3.33 -15.22 22.57
C ASN A 245 -3.39 -16.29 23.67
N ASN A 246 -2.26 -16.61 24.28
CA ASN A 246 -2.23 -17.20 25.61
C ASN A 246 -2.79 -16.13 26.56
N LYS A 247 -4.10 -16.00 26.62
CA LYS A 247 -4.83 -15.39 27.72
C LYS A 247 -5.65 -16.46 28.41
#